data_AF-A0A850AKX5-F1
#
_entry.id   AF-A0A850AKX5-F1
#
_cell.length_a   1.000
_cell.length_b   1.000
_cell.length_c   1.000
_cell.angle_alpha   90.00
_cell.angle_beta   90.00
_cell.angle_gamma   90.00
#
_symmetry.space_group_name_H-M   'P 1'
#
loop_
_entity.id
_entity.type
_entity.pdbx_description
1 polymer ?
#
loop_
_entity_poly.entity_id
_entity_poly.type
_entity_poly.pdbx_seq_one_letter_code
_entity_poly.pdbx_strand_id
1 'polypeptide(L)'
;MFKIEFTPEAIEDIRLFRKHEQKRIIEAIENQLQYQPAEEARNRKRLRTNQLAEWELRIDKFRFFYDIEDESRVKIEAVGFKKGNILFIHGKEYKL
;
A
#
# COMPACT_ATOMS: atom_id res chain seq x y z
N MET A 1 -0.34 16.54 -8.56
CA MET A 1 -1.34 15.62 -7.98
C MET A 1 -1.22 14.31 -8.75
N PHE A 2 -1.08 13.19 -8.04
CA PHE A 2 -0.93 11.87 -8.63
C PHE A 2 -2.30 11.20 -8.75
N LYS A 3 -2.54 10.52 -9.86
CA LYS A 3 -3.70 9.64 -10.03
C LYS A 3 -3.37 8.30 -9.37
N ILE A 4 -4.23 7.86 -8.46
CA ILE A 4 -4.07 6.59 -7.75
C ILE A 4 -4.92 5.53 -8.46
N GLU A 5 -4.29 4.42 -8.82
CA GLU A 5 -4.93 3.26 -9.44
C GLU A 5 -4.65 2.02 -8.61
N PHE A 6 -5.65 1.15 -8.49
CA PHE A 6 -5.53 -0.11 -7.75
C PHE A 6 -5.51 -1.26 -8.73
N THR A 7 -4.58 -2.19 -8.56
CA THR A 7 -4.63 -3.47 -9.27
C THR A 7 -5.83 -4.29 -8.82
N PRO A 8 -6.31 -5.24 -9.66
CA PRO A 8 -7.33 -6.20 -9.25
C PRO A 8 -6.97 -6.91 -7.93
N GLU A 9 -5.70 -7.26 -7.76
CA GLU A 9 -5.16 -7.91 -6.57
C GLU A 9 -5.26 -7.01 -5.32
N ALA A 10 -4.89 -5.72 -5.44
CA ALA A 10 -5.06 -4.75 -4.37
C ALA A 10 -6.54 -4.51 -4.02
N ILE A 11 -7.44 -4.55 -5.00
CA ILE A 11 -8.87 -4.46 -4.76
C ILE A 11 -9.37 -5.67 -3.95
N GLU A 12 -8.93 -6.88 -4.30
CA GLU A 12 -9.26 -8.09 -3.55
C GLU A 12 -8.70 -8.06 -2.13
N ASP A 13 -7.47 -7.58 -1.94
CA ASP A 13 -6.88 -7.36 -0.62
C ASP A 13 -7.76 -6.44 0.25
N ILE A 14 -8.19 -5.31 -0.31
CA ILE A 14 -9.04 -4.34 0.40
C ILE A 14 -10.38 -4.98 0.77
N ARG A 15 -10.95 -5.82 -0.10
CA ARG A 15 -12.24 -6.49 0.14
C ARG A 15 -12.23 -7.42 1.36
N LEU A 16 -11.07 -7.91 1.79
CA LEU A 16 -10.93 -8.75 2.99
C LEU A 16 -11.18 -7.99 4.31
N PHE A 17 -11.07 -6.66 4.30
CA PHE A 17 -11.25 -5.84 5.50
C PHE A 17 -12.72 -5.44 5.74
N ARG A 18 -13.06 -5.01 6.96
CA ARG A 18 -14.40 -4.49 7.26
C ARG A 18 -14.64 -3.16 6.55
N LYS A 19 -15.89 -2.80 6.28
CA LYS A 19 -16.26 -1.57 5.53
C LYS A 19 -15.63 -0.27 6.08
N HIS A 20 -15.55 -0.11 7.40
CA HIS A 20 -14.92 1.07 7.99
C HIS A 20 -13.39 1.06 7.83
N GLU A 21 -12.76 -0.12 7.82
CA GLU A 21 -11.33 -0.26 7.54
C GLU A 21 -11.05 -0.01 6.06
N GLN A 22 -11.89 -0.50 5.14
CA GLN A 22 -11.80 -0.21 3.71
C GLN A 22 -11.78 1.29 3.45
N LYS A 23 -12.74 2.02 4.04
CA LYS A 23 -12.81 3.49 3.93
C LYS A 23 -11.53 4.14 4.46
N ARG A 24 -11.06 3.75 5.64
CA ARG A 24 -9.84 4.28 6.25
C ARG A 24 -8.59 3.98 5.40
N ILE A 25 -8.52 2.81 4.77
CA ILE A 25 -7.44 2.44 3.85
C ILE A 25 -7.43 3.38 2.65
N ILE A 26 -8.56 3.54 1.97
CA ILE A 26 -8.67 4.37 0.76
C ILE A 26 -8.32 5.82 1.08
N GLU A 27 -8.93 6.39 2.13
CA GLU A 27 -8.63 7.76 2.57
C GLU A 27 -7.15 7.94 2.92
N ALA A 28 -6.54 6.96 3.57
CA ALA A 28 -5.14 7.06 3.97
C ALA A 28 -4.18 6.98 2.78
N ILE A 29 -4.49 6.14 1.78
CA ILE A 29 -3.75 6.06 0.51
C ILE A 29 -3.83 7.39 -0.24
N GLU A 30 -5.04 7.93 -0.41
CA GLU A 30 -5.27 9.20 -1.09
C GLU A 30 -4.51 10.33 -0.40
N ASN A 31 -4.69 10.51 0.91
CA ASN A 31 -4.05 11.59 1.65
C ASN A 31 -2.52 11.53 1.63
N GLN A 32 -1.93 10.33 1.59
CA GLN A 32 -0.47 10.17 1.65
C GLN A 32 0.19 10.18 0.27
N LEU A 33 -0.47 9.69 -0.78
CA LEU A 33 0.19 9.46 -2.08
C LEU A 33 -0.20 10.48 -3.17
N GLN A 34 -1.23 11.28 -2.95
CA GLN A 34 -1.73 12.24 -3.93
C GLN A 34 -0.75 13.39 -4.27
N TYR A 35 0.18 13.75 -3.38
CA TYR A 35 1.05 14.92 -3.56
C TYR A 35 2.54 14.59 -3.69
N GLN A 36 3.07 13.76 -2.80
CA GLN A 36 4.50 13.47 -2.74
C GLN A 36 4.77 11.97 -2.55
N PRO A 37 4.39 11.08 -3.50
CA PRO A 37 4.53 9.63 -3.32
C PRO A 37 5.98 9.12 -3.35
N ALA A 38 6.92 9.88 -3.90
CA ALA A 38 8.34 9.50 -4.03
C ALA A 38 9.24 10.02 -2.89
N GLU A 39 8.69 10.81 -1.95
CA GLU A 39 9.51 11.46 -0.92
C GLU A 39 9.69 10.54 0.28
N GLU A 40 10.92 10.09 0.57
CA GLU A 40 11.15 9.20 1.72
C GLU A 40 10.70 9.85 3.04
N ALA A 41 10.00 9.07 3.85
CA ALA A 41 9.48 9.52 5.13
C ALA A 41 9.69 8.44 6.21
N ARG A 42 9.29 8.74 7.45
CA ARG A 42 9.32 7.74 8.53
C ARG A 42 8.42 6.55 8.20
N ASN A 43 7.26 6.81 7.61
CA ASN A 43 6.24 5.84 7.26
C ASN A 43 6.31 5.37 5.79
N ARG A 44 7.22 5.90 4.98
CA ARG A 44 7.38 5.52 3.57
C ARG A 44 8.80 5.06 3.31
N LYS A 45 8.95 3.84 2.82
CA LYS A 45 10.24 3.20 2.60
C LYS A 45 10.35 2.71 1.18
N ARG A 46 11.46 3.03 0.53
CA ARG A 46 11.84 2.36 -0.71
C ARG A 46 12.28 0.94 -0.37
N LEU A 47 11.67 -0.03 -1.03
CA LEU A 47 12.00 -1.43 -0.86
C LEU A 47 13.25 -1.76 -1.68
N ARG A 48 13.98 -2.79 -1.24
CA ARG A 48 14.97 -3.43 -2.11
C ARG A 48 14.24 -4.05 -3.29
N THR A 49 14.89 -4.09 -4.45
CA THR A 49 14.33 -4.69 -5.67
C THR A 49 13.67 -6.04 -5.35
N ASN A 50 12.37 -6.12 -5.60
CA ASN A 50 11.52 -7.28 -5.35
C ASN A 50 10.42 -7.34 -6.42
N GLN A 51 9.61 -8.40 -6.42
CA GLN A 51 8.57 -8.62 -7.45
C GLN A 51 7.22 -7.96 -7.11
N LEU A 52 7.06 -7.38 -5.92
CA LEU A 52 5.79 -6.84 -5.44
C LEU A 52 5.64 -5.35 -5.72
N ALA A 53 6.61 -4.53 -5.30
CA ALA A 53 6.60 -3.07 -5.50
C ALA A 53 7.94 -2.44 -5.11
N GLU A 54 8.19 -1.22 -5.59
CA GLU A 54 9.32 -0.37 -5.23
C GLU A 54 9.13 0.34 -3.89
N TRP A 55 7.90 0.65 -3.49
CA TRP A 55 7.61 1.42 -2.29
C TRP A 55 6.68 0.72 -1.31
N GLU A 56 6.94 0.94 -0.03
CA GLU A 56 6.08 0.54 1.09
C GLU A 56 5.65 1.78 1.88
N LEU A 57 4.33 1.98 2.01
CA LEU A 57 3.73 2.93 2.93
C LEU A 57 3.15 2.21 4.15
N ARG A 58 3.48 2.69 5.34
CA ARG A 58 3.13 2.10 6.63
C ARG A 58 2.19 3.02 7.40
N ILE A 59 0.94 2.62 7.56
CA ILE A 59 -0.03 3.41 8.34
C ILE A 59 -0.65 2.50 9.39
N ASP A 60 -0.34 2.76 10.65
CA ASP A 60 -0.81 1.92 11.77
C ASP A 60 -0.40 0.44 11.51
N LYS A 61 -1.37 -0.49 11.54
CA LYS A 61 -1.18 -1.89 11.15
C LYS A 61 -1.14 -2.12 9.63
N PHE A 62 -1.62 -1.20 8.80
CA PHE A 62 -1.73 -1.39 7.35
C PHE A 62 -0.40 -1.16 6.64
N ARG A 63 -0.19 -1.90 5.56
CA ARG A 63 0.98 -1.82 4.67
C ARG A 63 0.48 -1.71 3.26
N PHE A 64 0.94 -0.71 2.53
CA PHE A 64 0.55 -0.49 1.14
C PHE A 64 1.80 -0.59 0.29
N PHE A 65 1.73 -1.39 -0.75
CA PHE A 65 2.81 -1.64 -1.69
C PHE A 65 2.42 -0.99 -3.01
N TYR A 66 3.28 -0.10 -3.50
CA TYR A 66 2.96 0.68 -4.69
C TYR A 66 4.18 1.02 -5.52
N ASP A 67 3.91 1.22 -6.80
CA ASP A 67 4.84 1.77 -7.77
C ASP A 67 4.40 3.15 -8.21
N ILE A 68 5.36 3.95 -8.66
CA ILE A 68 5.11 5.24 -9.28
C ILE A 68 5.37 5.05 -10.76
N GLU A 69 4.30 5.02 -11.55
CA GLU A 69 4.37 4.91 -13.00
C GLU A 69 4.29 6.32 -13.60
N ASP A 70 5.17 6.61 -14.56
CA ASP A 70 5.32 7.94 -15.15
C ASP A 70 5.56 9.05 -14.07
N GLU A 71 5.38 10.32 -14.45
CA GLU A 71 5.55 11.46 -13.54
C GLU A 71 4.30 11.79 -12.70
N SER A 72 3.19 11.04 -12.87
CA SER A 72 1.90 11.42 -12.26
C SER A 72 0.95 10.28 -11.89
N ARG A 73 1.38 9.00 -11.94
CA ARG A 73 0.52 7.87 -11.56
C ARG A 73 1.13 7.08 -10.42
N VAL A 74 0.28 6.64 -9.52
CA VAL A 74 0.63 5.76 -8.40
C VAL A 74 -0.23 4.52 -8.52
N LYS A 75 0.43 3.37 -8.64
CA LYS A 75 -0.23 2.09 -8.79
C LYS A 75 -0.08 1.28 -7.51
N ILE A 76 -1.20 1.00 -6.85
CA ILE A 76 -1.23 0.18 -5.65
C ILE A 76 -1.25 -1.28 -6.09
N GLU A 77 -0.13 -1.97 -5.86
CA GLU A 77 0.07 -3.37 -6.22
C GLU A 77 -0.54 -4.32 -5.18
N ALA A 78 -0.43 -3.96 -3.88
CA ALA A 78 -0.98 -4.78 -2.81
C ALA A 78 -1.31 -4.00 -1.53
N VAL A 79 -2.29 -4.50 -0.77
CA VAL A 79 -2.66 -3.98 0.55
C VAL A 79 -2.58 -5.08 1.60
N GLY A 80 -1.66 -4.90 2.54
CA GLY A 80 -1.45 -5.81 3.64
C GLY A 80 -1.80 -5.25 5.00
N PHE A 81 -1.77 -6.13 6.01
CA PHE A 81 -1.83 -5.73 7.40
C PHE A 81 -0.87 -6.57 8.26
N LYS A 82 -0.33 -5.93 9.29
CA LYS A 82 0.58 -6.54 10.26
C LYS A 82 -0.20 -6.96 11.51
N LYS A 83 0.05 -8.18 11.98
CA LYS A 83 -0.42 -8.68 13.29
C LYS A 83 0.76 -9.35 14.00
N GLY A 84 1.27 -8.72 15.06
CA GLY A 84 2.48 -9.19 15.73
C GLY A 84 3.69 -9.14 14.79
N ASN A 85 4.37 -10.27 14.58
CA ASN A 85 5.51 -10.39 13.64
C ASN A 85 5.12 -11.00 12.29
N ILE A 86 3.83 -11.07 11.99
CA ILE A 86 3.30 -11.63 10.74
C ILE A 86 2.71 -10.50 9.90
N LEU A 87 3.06 -10.49 8.62
CA LEU A 87 2.51 -9.64 7.57
C LEU A 87 1.57 -10.48 6.69
N PHE A 88 0.35 -9.99 6.50
CA PHE A 88 -0.65 -10.63 5.64
C PHE A 88 -0.80 -9.81 4.35
N ILE A 89 -0.62 -10.43 3.19
CA ILE A 89 -0.79 -9.81 1.85
C ILE A 89 -1.38 -10.87 0.91
N HIS A 90 -2.38 -10.54 0.09
CA HIS A 90 -3.02 -11.50 -0.83
C HIS A 90 -3.54 -12.77 -0.13
N GLY A 91 -4.02 -12.62 1.11
CA GLY A 91 -4.42 -13.74 1.95
C GLY A 91 -3.28 -14.69 2.36
N LYS A 92 -2.01 -14.36 2.05
CA LYS A 92 -0.82 -15.12 2.43
C LYS A 92 -0.11 -14.50 3.62
N GLU A 93 0.52 -15.34 4.42
CA GLU A 93 1.30 -14.94 5.60
C GLU A 93 2.80 -14.89 5.30
N TYR A 94 3.46 -13.83 5.76
CA TYR A 94 4.89 -13.62 5.66
C TYR A 94 5.46 -13.28 7.03
N LYS A 95 6.55 -13.95 7.43
CA LYS A 95 7.28 -13.60 8.66
C LYS A 95 8.22 -12.43 8.39
N LEU A 96 8.14 -11.42 9.24
CA LEU A 96 8.99 -10.21 9.21
C LEU A 96 10.33 -10.42 9.90
#